data_AF-A0A380F9L2-F1
#
_entry.id   AF-A0A380F9L2-F1
#
_cell.length_a   1.000
_cell.length_b   1.000
_cell.length_c   1.000
_cell.angle_alpha   90.00
_cell.angle_beta   90.00
_cell.angle_gamma   90.00
#
_symmetry.space_group_name_H-M   'P 1'
#
loop_
_entity.id
_entity.type
_entity.pdbx_description
1 polymer ?
#
loop_
_entity_poly.entity_id
_entity_poly.type
_entity_poly.pdbx_seq_one_letter_code
_entity_poly.pdbx_strand_id
1 'polypeptide(L)'
;MYSFVRALQTLNEELGTQIYTNANVEEIIIDSRFKRAEGLKVNGHIEKYDKMICTADFPYATSSLIKNEHHPKKYTTQKIDNMDYSCSAFLMYIGVDKDLSEEILLHNVIFSKDFDSNINEIFSGEISQDPSIYVYAPSVEDQSLAPEGQTGIYVLMPVSELKNR
;
A
#
# COMPACT_ATOMS: atom_id res chain seq x y z
N MET A 1 8.88 8.23 7.97
CA MET A 1 8.80 7.01 7.13
C MET A 1 9.70 7.07 5.88
N TYR A 2 9.69 8.16 5.11
CA TYR A 2 10.52 8.29 3.89
C TYR A 2 12.04 8.14 4.14
N SER A 3 12.58 8.79 5.17
CA SER A 3 14.01 8.72 5.51
C SER A 3 14.50 7.30 5.83
N PHE A 4 13.62 6.45 6.39
CA PHE A 4 13.94 5.05 6.65
C PHE A 4 14.12 4.27 5.35
N VAL A 5 13.25 4.49 4.36
CA VAL A 5 13.39 3.89 3.02
C VAL A 5 14.69 4.33 2.36
N ARG A 6 15.08 5.61 2.50
CA ARG A 6 16.35 6.14 1.98
C ARG A 6 17.57 5.50 2.65
N ALA A 7 17.50 5.28 3.96
CA ALA A 7 18.56 4.58 4.68
C ALA A 7 18.71 3.12 4.20
N LEU A 8 17.61 2.40 4.02
CA LEU A 8 17.64 1.04 3.46
C LEU A 8 18.14 1.00 2.02
N GLN A 9 17.74 1.97 1.19
CA GLN A 9 18.27 2.11 -0.18
C GLN A 9 19.79 2.24 -0.16
N THR A 10 20.30 3.18 0.65
CA THR A 10 21.75 3.46 0.77
C THR A 10 22.51 2.20 1.19
N LEU A 11 22.05 1.51 2.25
CA LEU A 11 22.69 0.29 2.73
C LEU A 11 22.70 -0.82 1.66
N ASN A 12 21.62 -0.97 0.90
CA ASN A 12 21.55 -1.96 -0.17
C ASN A 12 22.54 -1.64 -1.31
N GLU A 13 22.62 -0.38 -1.71
CA GLU A 13 23.57 0.06 -2.76
C GLU A 13 25.03 -0.13 -2.31
N GLU A 14 25.35 0.15 -1.03
CA GLU A 14 26.67 -0.11 -0.43
C GLU A 14 27.04 -1.60 -0.42
N LEU A 15 26.04 -2.48 -0.27
CA LEU A 15 26.21 -3.93 -0.36
C LEU A 15 26.24 -4.46 -1.81
N GLY A 16 26.14 -3.57 -2.80
CA GLY A 16 26.21 -3.90 -4.23
C GLY A 16 24.87 -4.30 -4.86
N THR A 17 23.75 -4.11 -4.15
CA THR A 17 22.41 -4.32 -4.73
C THR A 17 22.12 -3.25 -5.77
N GLN A 18 21.69 -3.67 -6.97
CA GLN A 18 21.19 -2.78 -8.00
C GLN A 18 19.69 -2.54 -7.81
N ILE A 19 19.27 -1.27 -7.80
CA ILE A 19 17.87 -0.88 -7.62
C ILE A 19 17.39 -0.18 -8.90
N TYR A 20 16.38 -0.75 -9.54
CA TYR A 20 15.79 -0.22 -10.76
C TYR A 20 14.40 0.34 -10.48
N THR A 21 14.25 1.67 -10.51
CA THR A 21 12.94 2.35 -10.44
C THR A 21 12.36 2.54 -11.84
N ASN A 22 11.05 2.80 -11.95
CA ASN A 22 10.36 2.88 -13.24
C ASN A 22 10.51 1.60 -14.09
N ALA A 23 10.69 0.46 -13.42
CA ALA A 23 10.83 -0.86 -14.00
C ALA A 23 9.52 -1.63 -13.82
N ASN A 24 8.55 -1.39 -14.70
CA ASN A 24 7.24 -2.04 -14.58
C ASN A 24 7.37 -3.52 -14.96
N VAL A 25 7.26 -4.41 -13.98
CA VAL A 25 7.22 -5.86 -14.21
C VAL A 25 5.84 -6.21 -14.76
N GLU A 26 5.81 -6.68 -16.00
CA GLU A 26 4.59 -7.06 -16.70
C GLU A 26 4.30 -8.56 -16.57
N GLU A 27 5.33 -9.40 -16.49
CA GLU A 27 5.19 -10.86 -16.46
C GLU A 27 6.36 -11.52 -15.72
N ILE A 28 6.05 -12.54 -14.93
CA ILE A 28 7.01 -13.53 -14.45
C ILE A 28 7.00 -14.69 -15.45
N ILE A 29 8.11 -14.84 -16.16
CA ILE A 29 8.28 -15.87 -17.19
C ILE A 29 8.60 -17.19 -16.50
N ILE A 30 7.81 -18.21 -16.80
CA ILE A 30 7.91 -19.55 -16.20
C ILE A 30 8.19 -20.57 -17.30
N ASP A 31 9.24 -21.38 -17.13
CA ASP A 31 9.47 -22.53 -18.01
C ASP A 31 8.37 -23.57 -17.73
N SER A 32 7.57 -23.85 -18.76
CA SER A 32 6.41 -24.75 -18.67
C SER A 32 6.77 -26.21 -18.44
N ARG A 33 7.99 -26.64 -18.81
CA ARG A 33 8.52 -28.00 -18.62
C ARG A 33 9.00 -28.21 -17.20
N PHE A 34 9.75 -27.25 -16.66
CA PHE A 34 10.35 -27.36 -15.32
C PHE A 34 9.50 -26.72 -14.21
N LYS A 35 8.44 -25.99 -14.56
CA LYS A 35 7.56 -25.25 -13.63
C LYS A 35 8.35 -24.31 -12.71
N ARG A 36 9.35 -23.62 -13.28
CA ARG A 36 10.25 -22.71 -12.56
C ARG A 36 10.25 -21.35 -13.25
N ALA A 37 10.22 -20.29 -12.45
CA ALA A 37 10.41 -18.93 -12.93
C ALA A 37 11.85 -18.74 -13.43
N GLU A 38 12.02 -18.21 -14.64
CA GLU A 38 13.33 -18.06 -15.32
C GLU A 38 13.65 -16.63 -15.77
N GLY A 39 12.67 -15.72 -15.73
CA GLY A 39 12.89 -14.33 -16.08
C GLY A 39 11.69 -13.45 -15.78
N LEU A 40 11.87 -12.16 -16.07
CA LEU A 40 10.85 -11.13 -15.98
C LEU A 40 10.69 -10.47 -17.35
N LYS A 41 9.46 -10.11 -17.69
CA LYS A 41 9.19 -9.11 -18.71
C LYS A 41 9.07 -7.75 -18.01
N VAL A 42 9.96 -6.82 -18.31
CA VAL A 42 10.03 -5.50 -17.68
C VAL A 42 10.08 -4.44 -18.78
N ASN A 43 9.13 -3.48 -18.76
CA ASN A 43 9.04 -2.42 -19.76
C ASN A 43 9.14 -2.93 -21.21
N GLY A 44 8.46 -4.03 -21.54
CA GLY A 44 8.49 -4.67 -22.85
C GLY A 44 9.70 -5.56 -23.16
N HIS A 45 10.75 -5.54 -22.34
CA HIS A 45 11.96 -6.34 -22.53
C HIS A 45 11.99 -7.58 -21.63
N ILE A 46 12.73 -8.61 -22.03
CA ILE A 46 12.87 -9.85 -21.25
C ILE A 46 14.26 -9.90 -20.62
N GLU A 47 14.30 -10.13 -19.32
CA GLU A 47 15.53 -10.33 -18.55
C GLU A 47 15.48 -11.66 -17.81
N LYS A 48 16.61 -12.37 -17.79
CA LYS A 48 16.71 -13.71 -17.18
C LYS A 48 17.30 -13.64 -15.79
N TYR A 49 16.73 -14.45 -14.89
CA TYR A 49 17.14 -14.52 -13.49
C TYR A 49 17.12 -15.97 -13.01
N ASP A 50 18.14 -16.35 -12.23
CA ASP A 50 18.20 -17.69 -11.65
C ASP A 50 17.15 -17.90 -10.56
N LYS A 51 16.90 -16.86 -9.77
CA LYS A 51 15.96 -16.88 -8.65
C LYS A 51 15.21 -15.56 -8.62
N MET A 52 13.96 -15.63 -8.20
CA MET A 52 13.08 -14.48 -8.07
C MET A 52 12.35 -14.55 -6.74
N ILE A 53 12.23 -13.40 -6.09
CA ILE A 53 11.38 -13.20 -4.92
C ILE A 53 10.38 -12.12 -5.31
N CYS A 54 9.11 -12.49 -5.34
CA CYS A 54 8.03 -11.54 -5.62
C CYS A 54 7.48 -11.00 -4.29
N THR A 55 7.62 -9.70 -4.07
CA THR A 55 7.07 -8.99 -2.91
C THR A 55 5.80 -8.21 -3.26
N ALA A 56 5.29 -8.35 -4.49
CA ALA A 56 4.01 -7.78 -4.86
C ALA A 56 2.87 -8.53 -4.16
N ASP A 57 1.73 -7.85 -3.99
CA ASP A 57 0.53 -8.44 -3.41
C ASP A 57 0.15 -9.76 -4.10
N PHE A 58 -0.21 -10.79 -3.34
CA PHE A 58 -0.39 -12.14 -3.88
C PHE A 58 -1.52 -12.23 -4.92
N PRO A 59 -2.74 -11.72 -4.64
CA PRO A 59 -3.78 -11.54 -5.65
C PRO A 59 -3.30 -10.86 -6.92
N TYR A 60 -2.58 -9.74 -6.81
CA TYR A 60 -2.03 -9.03 -7.97
C TYR A 60 -1.00 -9.89 -8.74
N ALA A 61 -0.01 -10.45 -8.05
CA ALA A 61 1.04 -11.24 -8.66
C ALA A 61 0.48 -12.45 -9.42
N THR A 62 -0.47 -13.16 -8.81
CA THR A 62 -1.07 -14.35 -9.43
C THR A 62 -1.98 -14.02 -10.59
N SER A 63 -2.79 -12.96 -10.49
CA SER A 63 -3.75 -12.59 -11.54
C SER A 63 -3.12 -11.83 -12.72
N SER A 64 -2.09 -11.01 -12.44
CA SER A 64 -1.57 -10.02 -13.40
C SER A 64 -0.16 -10.32 -13.88
N LEU A 65 0.69 -10.92 -13.04
CA LEU A 65 2.09 -11.19 -13.40
C LEU A 65 2.33 -12.63 -13.86
N ILE A 66 1.39 -13.56 -13.62
CA ILE A 66 1.53 -14.96 -14.02
C ILE A 66 0.47 -15.27 -15.08
N LYS A 67 0.88 -15.91 -16.19
CA LYS A 67 -0.05 -16.38 -17.22
C LYS A 67 -0.99 -17.47 -16.70
N ASN A 68 -2.22 -17.48 -17.22
CA ASN A 68 -3.29 -18.40 -16.81
C ASN A 68 -2.86 -19.88 -16.79
N GLU A 69 -2.05 -20.32 -17.76
CA GLU A 69 -1.54 -21.70 -17.84
C GLU A 69 -0.57 -22.10 -16.72
N HIS A 70 -0.10 -21.12 -15.94
CA HIS A 70 0.79 -21.30 -14.80
C HIS A 70 0.16 -20.88 -13.48
N HIS A 71 -1.14 -20.55 -13.47
CA HIS A 71 -1.83 -20.20 -12.24
C HIS A 71 -1.83 -21.36 -11.24
N PRO A 72 -1.61 -21.08 -9.96
CA PRO A 72 -1.71 -22.08 -8.92
C PRO A 72 -3.13 -22.63 -8.84
N LYS A 73 -3.30 -23.94 -9.06
CA LYS A 73 -4.63 -24.62 -9.05
C LYS A 73 -5.45 -24.37 -7.78
N LYS A 74 -4.77 -24.14 -6.64
CA LYS A 74 -5.42 -23.87 -5.34
C LYS A 74 -6.03 -22.47 -5.24
N TYR A 75 -5.58 -21.53 -6.06
CA TYR A 75 -5.97 -20.13 -6.06
C TYR A 75 -6.38 -19.72 -7.48
N THR A 76 -7.53 -20.24 -7.90
CA THR A 76 -8.18 -19.80 -9.14
C THR A 76 -8.54 -18.32 -9.04
N THR A 77 -8.70 -17.66 -10.18
CA THR A 77 -9.17 -16.27 -10.27
C THR A 77 -10.44 -16.06 -9.45
N GLN A 78 -11.46 -16.91 -9.64
CA GLN A 78 -12.70 -16.86 -8.87
C GLN A 78 -12.48 -16.98 -7.35
N LYS A 79 -11.51 -17.77 -6.91
CA LYS A 79 -11.23 -17.89 -5.47
C LYS A 79 -10.56 -16.64 -4.93
N ILE A 80 -9.62 -16.05 -5.67
CA ILE A 80 -8.98 -14.78 -5.31
C ILE A 80 -10.02 -13.66 -5.27
N ASP A 81 -10.90 -13.62 -6.28
CA ASP A 81 -12.00 -12.65 -6.37
C ASP A 81 -13.03 -12.80 -5.24
N ASN A 82 -13.09 -13.95 -4.57
CA ASN A 82 -13.99 -14.21 -3.44
C ASN A 82 -13.26 -14.28 -2.08
N MET A 83 -11.99 -13.89 -2.00
CA MET A 83 -11.33 -13.73 -0.70
C MET A 83 -11.89 -12.52 0.04
N ASP A 84 -11.94 -12.62 1.36
CA ASP A 84 -12.23 -11.49 2.25
C ASP A 84 -10.99 -10.59 2.31
N TYR A 85 -11.13 -9.35 1.85
CA TYR A 85 -10.08 -8.33 1.94
C TYR A 85 -10.26 -7.48 3.18
N SER A 86 -9.16 -6.92 3.68
CA SER A 86 -9.25 -5.90 4.72
C SER A 86 -9.96 -4.67 4.18
N CYS A 87 -10.51 -3.86 5.09
CA CYS A 87 -10.99 -2.52 4.75
C CYS A 87 -9.91 -1.71 4.02
N SER A 88 -10.36 -0.75 3.20
CA SER A 88 -9.53 0.22 2.54
C SER A 88 -9.41 1.49 3.40
N ALA A 89 -8.73 2.51 2.88
CA ALA A 89 -8.57 3.80 3.53
C ALA A 89 -8.82 4.95 2.56
N PHE A 90 -9.61 5.92 2.99
CA PHE A 90 -9.65 7.24 2.39
C PHE A 90 -8.58 8.12 3.06
N LEU A 91 -7.78 8.79 2.24
CA LEU A 91 -6.68 9.65 2.69
C LEU A 91 -6.90 11.08 2.22
N MET A 92 -6.71 12.04 3.12
CA MET A 92 -6.69 13.46 2.81
C MET A 92 -5.38 14.07 3.33
N TYR A 93 -4.65 14.78 2.47
CA TYR A 93 -3.45 15.52 2.85
C TYR A 93 -3.79 17.00 2.87
N ILE A 94 -3.58 17.67 4.00
CA ILE A 94 -4.02 19.04 4.25
C ILE A 94 -2.84 19.87 4.76
N GLY A 95 -2.62 21.01 4.13
CA GLY A 95 -1.80 22.09 4.69
C GLY A 95 -2.69 23.06 5.44
N VAL A 96 -2.35 23.34 6.69
CA VAL A 96 -3.02 24.33 7.54
C VAL A 96 -2.11 25.54 7.65
N ASP A 97 -2.65 26.73 7.39
CA ASP A 97 -1.95 28.02 7.43
C ASP A 97 -1.65 28.53 8.86
N LYS A 98 -1.62 27.60 9.82
CA LYS A 98 -1.37 27.85 11.23
C LYS A 98 -0.51 26.74 11.81
N ASP A 99 0.37 27.10 12.73
CA ASP A 99 1.07 26.18 13.62
C ASP A 99 0.07 25.61 14.64
N LEU A 100 -0.07 24.28 14.65
CA LEU A 100 -0.95 23.53 15.54
C LEU A 100 -0.18 22.75 16.63
N SER A 101 1.11 23.02 16.81
CA SER A 101 1.99 22.26 17.72
C SER A 101 1.51 22.25 19.17
N GLU A 102 0.69 23.24 19.59
CA GLU A 102 0.10 23.30 20.92
C GLU A 102 -1.30 22.68 21.01
N GLU A 103 -1.96 22.45 19.86
CA GLU A 103 -3.36 22.01 19.78
C GLU A 103 -3.53 20.52 19.44
N ILE A 104 -2.57 19.91 18.76
CA ILE A 104 -2.66 18.51 18.32
C ILE A 104 -1.38 17.74 18.65
N LEU A 105 -1.53 16.43 18.86
CA LEU A 105 -0.40 15.53 19.04
C LEU A 105 0.13 15.05 17.69
N LEU A 106 1.29 14.39 17.70
CA LEU A 106 1.81 13.69 16.51
C LEU A 106 0.79 12.68 15.96
N HIS A 107 0.13 11.93 16.85
CA HIS A 107 -0.84 10.89 16.55
C HIS A 107 -2.16 11.18 17.26
N ASN A 108 -3.25 11.30 16.51
CA ASN A 108 -4.58 11.57 17.08
C ASN A 108 -5.58 10.57 16.50
N VAL A 109 -6.38 9.96 17.37
CA VAL A 109 -7.51 9.12 16.98
C VAL A 109 -8.78 9.81 17.47
N ILE A 110 -9.69 10.09 16.56
CA ILE A 110 -10.98 10.68 16.84
C ILE A 110 -12.00 9.58 16.62
N PHE A 111 -12.63 9.14 17.71
CA PHE A 111 -13.59 8.04 17.66
C PHE A 111 -14.98 8.55 17.30
N SER A 112 -15.69 7.75 16.51
CA SER A 112 -17.14 7.84 16.37
C SER A 112 -17.82 7.77 17.74
N LYS A 113 -19.00 8.40 17.86
CA LYS A 113 -19.84 8.25 19.06
C LYS A 113 -20.31 6.81 19.27
N ASP A 114 -20.50 6.07 18.18
CA ASP A 114 -20.84 4.65 18.19
C ASP A 114 -19.79 3.88 17.38
N PHE A 115 -18.72 3.50 18.08
CA PHE A 115 -17.59 2.80 17.47
C PHE A 115 -17.97 1.46 16.86
N ASP A 116 -18.86 0.70 17.52
CA ASP A 116 -19.29 -0.62 17.03
C ASP A 116 -20.10 -0.49 15.74
N SER A 117 -21.01 0.48 15.67
CA SER A 117 -21.73 0.81 14.42
C SER A 117 -20.76 1.21 13.32
N ASN A 118 -19.81 2.10 13.62
CA ASN A 118 -18.84 2.56 12.63
C ASN A 118 -17.99 1.41 12.05
N ILE A 119 -17.57 0.45 12.88
CA ILE A 119 -16.85 -0.75 12.41
C ILE A 119 -17.75 -1.62 11.52
N ASN A 120 -19.00 -1.85 11.92
CA ASN A 120 -19.93 -2.66 11.12
C ASN A 120 -20.20 -2.02 9.75
N GLU A 121 -20.38 -0.70 9.70
CA GLU A 121 -20.58 0.06 8.47
C GLU A 121 -19.40 -0.11 7.48
N ILE A 122 -18.16 -0.07 8.00
CA ILE A 122 -16.96 -0.29 7.18
C ILE A 122 -16.99 -1.67 6.50
N PHE A 123 -17.38 -2.73 7.22
CA PHE A 123 -17.42 -4.08 6.67
C PHE A 123 -18.69 -4.39 5.86
N SER A 124 -19.79 -3.65 6.07
CA SER A 124 -21.03 -3.82 5.31
C SER A 124 -21.06 -3.10 3.96
N GLY A 125 -20.10 -2.20 3.68
CA GLY A 125 -20.10 -1.41 2.45
C GLY A 125 -20.70 0.00 2.60
N GLU A 126 -21.03 0.40 3.83
CA GLU A 126 -21.72 1.66 4.11
C GLU A 126 -20.74 2.80 4.43
N ILE A 127 -21.09 4.01 3.99
CA ILE A 127 -20.33 5.22 4.34
C ILE A 127 -20.91 5.81 5.62
N SER A 128 -20.14 5.71 6.69
CA SER A 128 -20.49 6.27 8.00
C SER A 128 -20.73 7.78 7.94
N GLN A 129 -21.78 8.25 8.62
CA GLN A 129 -22.03 9.69 8.83
C GLN A 129 -21.25 10.27 10.01
N ASP A 130 -20.69 9.42 10.88
CA ASP A 130 -19.85 9.79 12.03
C ASP A 130 -18.63 8.85 12.09
N PRO A 131 -17.72 8.90 11.10
CA PRO A 131 -16.61 7.98 11.01
C PRO A 131 -15.54 8.23 12.09
N SER A 132 -14.97 7.16 12.62
CA SER A 132 -13.70 7.28 13.33
C SER A 132 -12.60 7.63 12.34
N ILE A 133 -11.79 8.64 12.66
CA ILE A 133 -10.68 9.08 11.81
C ILE A 133 -9.39 9.14 12.60
N TYR A 134 -8.29 8.95 11.87
CA TYR A 134 -6.95 9.10 12.38
C TYR A 134 -6.31 10.33 11.74
N VAL A 135 -5.74 11.20 12.56
CA VAL A 135 -5.03 12.41 12.12
C VAL A 135 -3.58 12.31 12.55
N TYR A 136 -2.68 12.36 11.57
CA TYR A 136 -1.24 12.40 11.77
C TYR A 136 -0.70 13.77 11.42
N ALA A 137 0.02 14.38 12.35
CA ALA A 137 0.59 15.71 12.20
C ALA A 137 2.11 15.66 12.41
N PRO A 138 2.88 15.15 11.43
CA PRO A 138 4.32 14.95 11.61
C PRO A 138 5.09 16.26 11.74
N SER A 139 4.55 17.38 11.23
CA SER A 139 5.20 18.68 11.30
C SER A 139 5.30 19.25 12.71
N VAL A 140 4.55 18.71 13.69
CA VAL A 140 4.66 19.12 15.11
C VAL A 140 5.99 18.67 15.73
N GLU A 141 6.57 17.57 15.24
CA GLU A 141 7.87 17.06 15.68
C GLU A 141 9.00 17.41 14.68
N ASP A 142 8.69 17.45 13.38
CA ASP A 142 9.65 17.77 12.33
C ASP A 142 9.15 18.94 11.48
N GLN A 143 9.57 20.14 11.87
CA GLN A 143 9.20 21.40 11.22
C GLN A 143 9.63 21.48 9.74
N SER A 144 10.51 20.59 9.25
CA SER A 144 10.87 20.56 7.83
C SER A 144 9.75 20.04 6.93
N LEU A 145 8.70 19.45 7.52
CA LEU A 145 7.57 18.84 6.81
C LEU A 145 6.43 19.81 6.51
N ALA A 146 6.55 21.07 6.92
CA ALA A 146 5.61 22.14 6.59
C ALA A 146 6.35 23.49 6.44
N PRO A 147 5.79 24.48 5.74
CA PRO A 147 6.31 25.84 5.77
C PRO A 147 6.32 26.43 7.19
N GLU A 148 7.15 27.46 7.41
CA GLU A 148 7.23 28.16 8.70
C GLU A 148 5.85 28.69 9.13
N GLY A 149 5.48 28.42 10.39
CA GLY A 149 4.20 28.82 10.97
C GLY A 149 2.98 28.05 10.44
N GLN A 150 3.18 26.94 9.73
CA GLN A 150 2.12 26.12 9.15
C GLN A 150 2.21 24.66 9.62
N THR A 151 1.12 23.91 9.47
CA THR A 151 1.06 22.49 9.85
C THR A 151 0.66 21.63 8.67
N GLY A 152 1.44 20.59 8.39
CA GLY A 152 1.07 19.54 7.44
C GLY A 152 0.42 18.38 8.18
N ILE A 153 -0.82 18.04 7.82
CA ILE A 153 -1.52 16.89 8.39
C ILE A 153 -1.97 15.93 7.29
N TYR A 154 -2.09 14.64 7.62
CA TYR A 154 -2.91 13.74 6.83
C TYR A 154 -3.97 13.08 7.69
N VAL A 155 -5.16 12.95 7.11
CA VAL A 155 -6.34 12.33 7.70
C VAL A 155 -6.55 11.00 7.02
N LEU A 156 -6.74 9.96 7.82
CA LEU A 156 -7.11 8.61 7.39
C LEU A 156 -8.49 8.28 7.93
N MET A 157 -9.39 7.91 7.03
CA MET A 157 -10.69 7.35 7.36
C MET A 157 -10.75 5.92 6.83
N PRO A 158 -10.91 4.90 7.68
CA PRO A 158 -11.17 3.55 7.22
C PRO A 158 -12.47 3.52 6.40
N VAL A 159 -12.44 2.84 5.26
CA VAL A 159 -13.60 2.70 4.36
C VAL A 159 -13.71 1.27 3.87
N SER A 160 -14.88 0.87 3.40
CA SER A 160 -15.08 -0.45 2.83
C SER A 160 -14.13 -0.72 1.66
N GLU A 161 -13.80 -1.99 1.47
CA GLU A 161 -13.08 -2.45 0.29
C GLU A 161 -13.94 -2.31 -0.98
N LEU A 162 -13.31 -2.31 -2.15
CA LEU A 162 -13.98 -1.92 -3.39
C LEU A 162 -14.98 -2.96 -3.93
N LYS A 163 -14.94 -4.22 -3.47
CA LYS A 163 -15.86 -5.27 -3.94
C LYS A 163 -17.28 -5.13 -3.42
N ASN A 164 -17.50 -4.38 -2.33
CA ASN A 164 -18.82 -4.22 -1.72
C ASN A 164 -19.73 -3.21 -2.49
N ARG A 165 -19.66 -3.16 -3.82
CA ARG A 165 -20.49 -2.29 -4.68
C ARG A 165 -21.16 -3.03 -5.82
#